data_AF-A0A938SP70-F1
#
_entry.id   AF-A0A938SP70-F1
#
_cell.length_a   1.000
_cell.length_b   1.000
_cell.length_c   1.000
_cell.angle_alpha   90.00
_cell.angle_beta   90.00
_cell.angle_gamma   90.00
#
_symmetry.space_group_name_H-M   'P 1'
#
loop_
_entity.id
_entity.type
_entity.pdbx_description
1 polymer ?
#
loop_
_entity_poly.entity_id
_entity_poly.type
_entity_poly.pdbx_seq_one_letter_code
_entity_poly.pdbx_strand_id
1 'polypeptide(L)'
;MAEEASHDNVRDTAGGGPSQDGPLPEPRRTSISTTPASWFLRGFLVGILIGGCLTAMSYFVRSEELGNLVGTRPDRREAIGFPCELWESGNTYDGYFIDLTGLLVNACSALALAMTCGFVTFLCRFHLTRLVVEFEALAAPPNHGTVQFSLRGLLALVGLASLAAAATRYAMAGRPEVLGAIYLLGPWFLVLFAYLPLGLSWQKRVIILVPTTVLLMVASVAIGWSLKPELAFDKTLLGIFVCWTPQAVLAAVVLVAAMLHRHARSEPHT
;
A
#
# COMPACT_ATOMS: atom_id res chain seq x y z
N MET A 1 46.59 54.65 -64.42
CA MET A 1 46.70 54.07 -63.07
C MET A 1 45.32 54.25 -62.45
N ALA A 2 44.42 53.26 -62.57
CA ALA A 2 44.40 51.99 -61.82
C ALA A 2 44.23 52.32 -60.32
N GLU A 3 43.16 51.95 -59.61
CA GLU A 3 42.65 50.59 -59.37
C GLU A 3 41.27 50.66 -58.69
N GLU A 4 40.45 49.62 -58.94
CA GLU A 4 39.51 48.95 -58.03
C GLU A 4 38.37 49.77 -57.37
N ALA A 5 37.11 49.73 -57.81
CA ALA A 5 36.22 48.57 -57.92
C ALA A 5 36.20 47.68 -56.66
N SER A 6 35.39 48.06 -55.67
CA SER A 6 34.93 47.14 -54.61
C SER A 6 33.41 47.14 -54.55
N HIS A 7 32.86 46.29 -55.42
CA HIS A 7 31.63 45.55 -55.14
C HIS A 7 31.94 44.60 -53.98
N ASP A 8 31.15 44.59 -52.90
CA ASP A 8 30.69 43.31 -52.36
C ASP A 8 29.56 43.41 -51.32
N ASN A 9 28.49 42.69 -51.66
CA ASN A 9 27.65 41.89 -50.76
C ASN A 9 27.08 42.53 -49.47
N VAL A 10 26.06 43.37 -49.65
CA VAL A 10 24.94 43.41 -48.70
C VAL A 10 24.07 42.18 -48.98
N ARG A 11 24.45 41.05 -48.37
CA ARG A 11 23.67 39.81 -48.41
C ARG A 11 22.60 39.92 -47.33
N ASP A 12 21.37 40.13 -47.77
CA ASP A 12 20.15 39.89 -46.99
C ASP A 12 20.19 38.48 -46.38
N THR A 13 20.62 38.37 -45.14
CA THR A 13 20.27 37.24 -44.28
C THR A 13 18.87 37.48 -43.75
N ALA A 14 17.89 37.28 -44.64
CA ALA A 14 16.50 37.12 -44.26
C ALA A 14 16.43 36.11 -43.11
N GLY A 15 16.07 36.62 -41.93
CA GLY A 15 15.89 35.85 -40.72
C GLY A 15 14.81 34.80 -40.93
N GLY A 16 15.24 33.57 -41.21
CA GLY A 16 14.43 32.39 -41.00
C GLY A 16 14.22 32.21 -39.50
N GLY A 17 13.28 32.96 -38.94
CA GLY A 17 12.77 32.70 -37.60
C GLY A 17 12.30 31.25 -37.55
N PRO A 18 12.67 30.46 -36.52
CA PRO A 18 12.19 29.10 -36.40
C PRO A 18 10.66 29.13 -36.38
N SER A 19 10.02 28.57 -37.41
CA SER A 19 8.58 28.35 -37.45
C SER A 19 8.17 27.64 -36.16
N GLN A 20 7.55 28.39 -35.25
CA GLN A 20 6.97 27.91 -34.00
C GLN A 20 5.64 27.17 -34.22
N ASP A 21 5.38 26.66 -35.42
CA ASP A 21 4.23 25.82 -35.74
C ASP A 21 4.52 24.34 -35.37
N GLY A 22 5.16 24.15 -34.21
CA GLY A 22 5.21 22.83 -33.59
C GLY A 22 3.79 22.43 -33.17
N PRO A 23 3.35 21.18 -33.41
CA PRO A 23 2.03 20.73 -32.97
C PRO A 23 1.86 21.03 -31.48
N LEU A 24 0.74 21.67 -31.13
CA LEU A 24 0.40 21.99 -29.74
C LEU A 24 0.64 20.74 -28.87
N PRO A 25 1.38 20.88 -27.75
CA PRO A 25 1.71 19.74 -26.91
C PRO A 25 0.41 19.04 -26.50
N GLU A 26 0.31 17.74 -26.84
CA GLU A 26 -0.89 16.98 -26.54
C GLU A 26 -1.22 17.08 -25.04
N PRO A 27 -2.51 17.26 -24.68
CA PRO A 27 -2.91 17.32 -23.29
C PRO A 27 -2.44 16.06 -22.57
N ARG A 28 -1.54 16.24 -21.60
CA ARG A 28 -0.94 15.15 -20.82
C ARG A 28 -2.07 14.37 -20.14
N ARG A 29 -2.37 13.16 -20.65
CA ARG A 29 -3.40 12.30 -20.05
C ARG A 29 -3.02 12.02 -18.60
N THR A 30 -3.81 12.52 -17.65
CA THR A 30 -3.65 12.19 -16.23
C THR A 30 -3.83 10.68 -16.06
N SER A 31 -2.91 10.04 -15.33
CA SER A 31 -2.94 8.59 -15.16
C SER A 31 -4.11 8.10 -14.30
N ILE A 32 -4.74 9.03 -13.58
CA ILE A 32 -5.78 8.78 -12.58
C ILE A 32 -7.14 9.20 -13.14
N SER A 33 -8.09 8.26 -13.21
CA SER A 33 -9.49 8.59 -13.55
C SER A 33 -10.15 9.41 -12.44
N THR A 34 -10.62 10.61 -12.78
CA THR A 34 -11.25 11.59 -11.87
C THR A 34 -12.78 11.61 -11.96
N THR A 35 -13.38 10.56 -12.54
CA THR A 35 -14.84 10.49 -12.68
C THR A 35 -15.54 10.44 -11.30
N PRO A 36 -16.79 10.93 -11.19
CA PRO A 36 -17.50 10.90 -9.91
C PRO A 36 -17.67 9.47 -9.35
N ALA A 37 -17.89 8.48 -10.23
CA ALA A 37 -17.97 7.08 -9.85
C ALA A 37 -16.63 6.54 -9.30
N SER A 38 -15.50 6.94 -9.90
CA SER A 38 -14.15 6.59 -9.41
C SER A 38 -13.93 7.14 -7.99
N TRP A 39 -14.34 8.37 -7.71
CA TRP A 39 -14.23 8.96 -6.38
C TRP A 39 -15.11 8.27 -5.34
N PHE A 40 -16.37 7.97 -5.69
CA PHE A 40 -17.24 7.19 -4.82
C PHE A 40 -16.63 5.82 -4.50
N LEU A 41 -16.15 5.09 -5.51
CA LEU A 41 -15.55 3.77 -5.35
C LEU A 41 -14.29 3.82 -4.45
N ARG A 42 -13.44 4.84 -4.58
CA ARG A 42 -12.28 5.02 -3.70
C ARG A 42 -12.70 5.21 -2.25
N GLY A 43 -13.65 6.10 -1.99
CA GLY A 43 -14.18 6.32 -0.64
C GLY A 43 -14.82 5.05 -0.08
N PHE A 44 -15.53 4.29 -0.91
CA PHE A 44 -16.14 3.02 -0.55
C PHE A 44 -15.09 1.99 -0.12
N LEU A 45 -14.02 1.83 -0.91
CA LEU A 45 -12.90 0.94 -0.57
C LEU A 45 -12.19 1.37 0.72
N VAL A 46 -12.02 2.68 0.95
CA VAL A 46 -11.49 3.21 2.21
C VAL A 46 -12.39 2.81 3.39
N GLY A 47 -13.71 2.93 3.26
CA GLY A 47 -14.62 2.51 4.32
C GLY A 47 -14.61 1.00 4.58
N ILE A 48 -14.45 0.16 3.55
CA ILE A 48 -14.20 -1.29 3.71
C ILE A 48 -12.92 -1.52 4.53
N LEU A 49 -11.83 -0.82 4.20
CA LEU A 49 -10.56 -0.95 4.93
C LEU A 49 -10.69 -0.52 6.38
N ILE A 50 -11.42 0.56 6.67
CA ILE A 50 -11.70 1.00 8.05
C ILE A 50 -12.55 -0.05 8.77
N GLY A 51 -13.61 -0.57 8.15
CA GLY A 51 -14.44 -1.62 8.74
C GLY A 51 -13.65 -2.91 9.04
N GLY A 52 -12.79 -3.32 8.11
CA GLY A 52 -11.86 -4.43 8.31
C GLY A 52 -10.86 -4.16 9.43
N CYS A 53 -10.33 -2.94 9.53
CA CYS A 53 -9.45 -2.52 10.61
C CYS A 53 -10.16 -2.55 11.98
N LEU A 54 -11.38 -2.04 12.09
CA LEU A 54 -12.17 -2.11 13.32
C LEU A 54 -12.47 -3.56 13.72
N THR A 55 -12.80 -4.40 12.75
CA THR A 55 -12.99 -5.85 12.96
C THR A 55 -11.71 -6.51 13.45
N ALA A 56 -10.57 -6.26 12.81
CA ALA A 56 -9.26 -6.74 13.24
C ALA A 56 -8.89 -6.24 14.65
N MET A 57 -9.09 -4.94 14.93
CA MET A 57 -8.81 -4.33 16.22
C MET A 57 -9.69 -4.90 17.33
N SER A 58 -10.94 -5.28 17.03
CA SER A 58 -11.84 -5.90 18.00
C SER A 58 -11.26 -7.19 18.59
N TYR A 59 -10.37 -7.89 17.86
CA TYR A 59 -9.68 -9.07 18.39
C TYR A 59 -8.86 -8.73 19.64
N PHE A 60 -8.13 -7.61 19.64
CA PHE A 60 -7.31 -7.20 20.80
C PHE A 60 -8.14 -6.75 21.99
N VAL A 61 -9.39 -6.37 21.78
CA VAL A 61 -10.31 -5.93 22.83
C VAL A 61 -11.12 -7.10 23.39
N ARG A 62 -11.52 -8.04 22.53
CA ARG A 62 -12.41 -9.16 22.88
C ARG A 62 -11.68 -10.44 23.27
N SER A 63 -10.46 -10.66 22.74
CA SER A 63 -9.67 -11.85 23.06
C SER A 63 -8.87 -11.64 24.33
N GLU A 64 -8.69 -12.70 25.11
CA GLU A 64 -8.00 -12.61 26.40
C GLU A 64 -6.49 -12.33 26.24
N GLU A 65 -5.84 -12.93 25.23
CA GLU A 65 -4.39 -12.85 25.09
C GLU A 65 -3.90 -12.99 23.64
N LEU A 66 -2.89 -12.20 23.28
CA LEU A 66 -2.19 -12.25 21.98
C LEU A 66 -1.40 -13.55 21.74
N GLY A 67 -1.03 -14.24 22.82
CA GLY A 67 -0.24 -15.47 22.76
C GLY A 67 -0.90 -16.60 21.98
N ASN A 68 -2.22 -16.55 21.80
CA ASN A 68 -2.96 -17.56 21.06
C ASN A 68 -2.72 -17.47 19.54
N LEU A 69 -2.54 -16.26 18.98
CA LEU A 69 -2.19 -16.06 17.56
C LEU A 69 -0.85 -16.70 17.17
N VAL A 70 0.06 -16.85 18.13
CA VAL A 70 1.38 -17.47 17.92
C VAL A 70 1.47 -18.89 18.47
N GLY A 71 0.35 -19.49 18.89
CA GLY A 71 0.28 -20.89 19.34
C GLY A 71 0.86 -21.16 20.73
N THR A 72 1.13 -20.13 21.53
CA THR A 72 1.73 -20.29 22.87
C THR A 72 0.71 -20.62 23.97
N ARG A 73 -0.57 -20.27 23.76
CA ARG A 73 -1.66 -20.44 24.74
C ARG A 73 -2.98 -20.80 24.03
N PRO A 74 -3.13 -22.04 23.55
CA PRO A 74 -4.25 -22.45 22.70
C PRO A 74 -5.62 -22.43 23.40
N ASP A 75 -5.64 -22.62 24.72
CA ASP A 75 -6.88 -22.81 25.51
C ASP A 75 -7.58 -21.50 25.89
N ARG A 76 -7.09 -20.36 25.42
CA ARG A 76 -7.65 -19.04 25.74
C ARG A 76 -8.73 -18.65 24.75
N ARG A 77 -9.78 -18.01 25.27
CA ARG A 77 -10.89 -17.49 24.47
C ARG A 77 -10.38 -16.43 23.49
N GLU A 78 -10.70 -16.63 22.21
CA GLU A 78 -10.46 -15.68 21.14
C GLU A 78 -11.81 -15.27 20.57
N ALA A 79 -11.98 -13.99 20.30
CA ALA A 79 -13.20 -13.50 19.67
C ALA A 79 -12.88 -12.33 18.75
N ILE A 80 -13.60 -12.24 17.64
CA ILE A 80 -13.45 -11.16 16.67
C ILE A 80 -14.82 -10.77 16.09
N GLY A 81 -14.99 -9.48 15.83
CA GLY A 81 -16.19 -8.94 15.21
C GLY A 81 -16.45 -7.50 15.66
N PHE A 82 -16.90 -6.68 14.70
CA PHE A 82 -17.34 -5.32 14.96
C PHE A 82 -18.53 -4.94 14.04
N PRO A 83 -19.62 -4.38 14.60
CA PRO A 83 -19.82 -4.06 16.01
C PRO A 83 -20.17 -5.27 16.89
N CYS A 84 -20.72 -6.33 16.30
CA CYS A 84 -21.13 -7.55 17.00
C CYS A 84 -20.03 -8.62 16.93
N GLU A 85 -20.07 -9.57 17.86
CA GLU A 85 -19.21 -10.74 17.77
C GLU A 85 -19.58 -11.55 16.53
N LEU A 86 -18.59 -11.87 15.70
CA LEU A 86 -18.78 -12.68 14.49
C LEU A 86 -18.31 -14.12 14.73
N TRP A 87 -17.22 -14.25 15.47
CA TRP A 87 -16.50 -15.49 15.63
C TRP A 87 -15.90 -15.54 17.03
N GLU A 88 -15.97 -16.73 17.61
CA GLU A 88 -15.48 -17.06 18.96
C GLU A 88 -14.83 -18.45 18.93
N SER A 89 -13.65 -18.60 19.54
CA SER A 89 -12.98 -19.88 19.73
C SER A 89 -13.45 -20.56 21.02
N GLY A 90 -13.45 -21.91 21.04
CA GLY A 90 -13.74 -22.69 22.26
C GLY A 90 -15.22 -22.93 22.56
N ASN A 91 -16.13 -22.75 21.60
CA ASN A 91 -17.51 -23.22 21.74
C ASN A 91 -17.55 -24.76 21.84
N THR A 92 -18.54 -25.28 22.56
CA THR A 92 -18.92 -26.69 22.84
C THR A 92 -18.78 -27.71 21.69
N TYR A 93 -18.55 -27.27 20.46
CA TYR A 93 -18.46 -28.10 19.26
C TYR A 93 -17.02 -28.30 18.74
N ASP A 94 -15.98 -27.86 19.47
CA ASP A 94 -14.56 -27.99 19.07
C ASP A 94 -14.25 -27.42 17.66
N GLY A 95 -15.15 -26.59 17.14
CA GLY A 95 -15.14 -26.09 15.78
C GLY A 95 -15.30 -24.58 15.71
N TYR A 96 -14.87 -24.00 14.58
CA TYR A 96 -15.03 -22.59 14.27
C TYR A 96 -16.52 -22.26 14.06
N PHE A 97 -17.21 -21.81 15.11
CA PHE A 97 -18.60 -21.39 15.01
C PHE A 97 -18.67 -19.93 14.55
N ILE A 98 -19.40 -19.69 13.46
CA ILE A 98 -19.70 -18.35 12.97
C ILE A 98 -21.12 -18.03 13.38
N ASP A 99 -21.32 -16.99 14.21
CA ASP A 99 -22.66 -16.46 14.43
C ASP A 99 -23.12 -15.76 13.16
N LEU A 100 -24.03 -16.40 12.42
CA LEU A 100 -24.58 -15.86 11.18
C LEU A 100 -25.29 -14.51 11.39
N THR A 101 -25.86 -14.30 12.57
CA THR A 101 -26.52 -13.03 12.91
C THR A 101 -25.48 -11.95 13.10
N GLY A 102 -24.46 -12.22 13.91
CA GLY A 102 -23.29 -11.35 14.07
C GLY A 102 -22.59 -11.04 12.74
N LEU A 103 -22.43 -12.03 11.86
CA LEU A 103 -21.89 -11.85 10.52
C LEU A 103 -22.72 -10.89 9.69
N LEU A 104 -24.04 -11.07 9.66
CA LEU A 104 -24.94 -10.21 8.91
C LEU A 104 -24.88 -8.76 9.43
N VAL A 105 -24.92 -8.57 10.76
CA VAL A 105 -24.85 -7.25 11.38
C VAL A 105 -23.51 -6.57 11.07
N ASN A 106 -22.40 -7.29 11.17
CA ASN A 106 -21.07 -6.76 10.85
C ASN A 106 -20.95 -6.42 9.37
N ALA A 107 -21.46 -7.27 8.47
CA ALA A 107 -21.45 -7.01 7.04
C ALA A 107 -22.29 -5.77 6.68
N CYS A 108 -23.50 -5.64 7.24
CA CYS A 108 -24.35 -4.47 7.05
C CYS A 108 -23.69 -3.19 7.60
N SER A 109 -23.03 -3.28 8.76
CA SER A 109 -22.33 -2.15 9.37
C SER A 109 -21.12 -1.71 8.52
N ALA A 110 -20.32 -2.65 8.04
CA ALA A 110 -19.20 -2.39 7.15
C ALA A 110 -19.68 -1.80 5.81
N LEU A 111 -20.78 -2.30 5.25
CA LEU A 111 -21.39 -1.76 4.04
C LEU A 111 -21.88 -0.33 4.25
N ALA A 112 -22.58 -0.05 5.36
CA ALA A 112 -23.04 1.29 5.70
C ALA A 112 -21.88 2.28 5.85
N LEU A 113 -20.80 1.85 6.52
CA LEU A 113 -19.58 2.64 6.65
C LEU A 113 -18.94 2.91 5.27
N ALA A 114 -18.80 1.89 4.43
CA ALA A 114 -18.28 2.01 3.07
C ALA A 114 -19.11 2.98 2.21
N MET A 115 -20.43 2.84 2.23
CA MET A 115 -21.34 3.76 1.52
C MET A 115 -21.19 5.20 2.01
N THR A 116 -21.08 5.40 3.33
CA THR A 116 -20.89 6.73 3.93
C THR A 116 -19.56 7.35 3.48
N CYS A 117 -18.44 6.62 3.58
CA CYS A 117 -17.14 7.10 3.11
C CYS A 117 -17.13 7.39 1.60
N GLY A 118 -17.77 6.53 0.80
CA GLY A 118 -17.95 6.72 -0.65
C GLY A 118 -18.72 8.01 -0.96
N PHE A 119 -19.82 8.24 -0.27
CA PHE A 119 -20.65 9.43 -0.44
C PHE A 119 -19.92 10.71 -0.02
N VAL A 120 -19.24 10.71 1.14
CA VAL A 120 -18.41 11.85 1.58
C VAL A 120 -17.32 12.16 0.55
N THR A 121 -16.63 11.14 0.04
CA THR A 121 -15.59 11.32 -0.98
C THR A 121 -16.16 11.88 -2.29
N PHE A 122 -17.35 11.43 -2.68
CA PHE A 122 -18.07 11.94 -3.85
C PHE A 122 -18.46 13.42 -3.70
N LEU A 123 -18.90 13.86 -2.50
CA LEU A 123 -19.22 15.25 -2.21
C LEU A 123 -17.94 16.12 -2.22
N CYS A 124 -16.85 15.61 -1.65
CA CYS A 124 -15.56 16.30 -1.57
C CYS A 124 -14.71 16.18 -2.86
N ARG A 125 -15.23 15.57 -3.94
CA ARG A 125 -14.45 15.20 -5.12
C ARG A 125 -13.70 16.36 -5.78
N PHE A 126 -14.24 17.57 -5.76
CA PHE A 126 -13.61 18.74 -6.37
C PHE A 126 -12.34 19.13 -5.61
N HIS A 127 -12.42 19.18 -4.28
CA HIS A 127 -11.28 19.46 -3.42
C HIS A 127 -10.22 18.35 -3.51
N LEU A 128 -10.65 17.09 -3.46
CA LEU A 128 -9.75 15.95 -3.58
C LEU A 128 -9.06 15.87 -4.95
N THR A 129 -9.77 16.20 -6.03
CA THR A 129 -9.18 16.27 -7.38
C THR A 129 -8.13 17.35 -7.45
N ARG A 130 -8.40 18.53 -6.88
CA ARG A 130 -7.41 19.61 -6.80
C ARG A 130 -6.14 19.17 -6.07
N LEU A 131 -6.29 18.58 -4.87
CA LEU A 131 -5.16 18.05 -4.10
C LEU A 131 -4.37 17.00 -4.89
N VAL A 132 -5.04 16.05 -5.54
CA VAL A 132 -4.36 15.03 -6.35
C VAL A 132 -3.56 15.65 -7.49
N VAL A 133 -4.11 16.63 -8.20
CA VAL A 133 -3.41 17.32 -9.30
C VAL A 133 -2.19 18.09 -8.76
N GLU A 134 -2.33 18.78 -7.63
CA GLU A 134 -1.22 19.48 -6.98
C GLU A 134 -0.13 18.51 -6.51
N PHE A 135 -0.50 17.37 -5.91
CA PHE A 135 0.44 16.33 -5.51
C PHE A 135 1.11 15.65 -6.70
N GLU A 136 0.40 15.37 -7.80
CA GLU A 136 0.98 14.83 -9.02
C GLU A 136 2.00 15.81 -9.63
N ALA A 137 1.71 17.12 -9.60
CA ALA A 137 2.62 18.15 -10.06
C ALA A 137 3.90 18.23 -9.21
N LEU A 138 3.76 18.14 -7.87
CA LEU A 138 4.90 18.12 -6.94
C LEU A 138 5.72 16.83 -7.02
N ALA A 139 5.08 15.70 -7.34
CA ALA A 139 5.72 14.39 -7.45
C ALA A 139 6.33 14.12 -8.83
N ALA A 140 6.07 14.96 -9.84
CA ALA A 140 6.63 14.81 -11.17
C ALA A 140 8.17 14.88 -11.08
N PRO A 141 8.90 13.79 -11.37
CA PRO A 141 10.34 13.78 -11.21
C PRO A 141 11.01 14.73 -12.22
N PRO A 142 12.05 15.48 -11.82
CA PRO A 142 12.87 16.24 -12.75
C PRO A 142 13.68 15.25 -13.61
N ASN A 143 13.25 15.07 -14.87
CA ASN A 143 13.85 14.22 -15.91
C ASN A 143 14.00 12.71 -15.58
N HIS A 144 13.35 11.89 -16.41
CA HIS A 144 13.53 10.45 -16.43
C HIS A 144 14.92 10.06 -16.94
N GLY A 145 15.89 9.98 -16.03
CA GLY A 145 17.05 9.10 -16.26
C GLY A 145 16.55 7.68 -16.43
N THR A 146 16.99 6.99 -17.50
CA THR A 146 16.74 5.56 -17.66
C THR A 146 17.37 4.84 -16.48
N VAL A 147 16.53 4.26 -15.62
CA VAL A 147 17.00 3.44 -14.49
C VAL A 147 17.65 2.18 -15.08
N GLN A 148 18.96 2.23 -15.31
CA GLN A 148 19.73 1.06 -15.69
C GLN A 148 19.80 0.13 -14.48
N PHE A 149 19.13 -1.01 -14.60
CA PHE A 149 19.19 -2.08 -13.61
C PHE A 149 20.64 -2.57 -13.50
N SER A 150 21.33 -2.21 -12.42
CA SER A 150 22.70 -2.67 -12.19
C SER A 150 22.68 -4.15 -11.80
N LEU A 151 23.26 -5.00 -12.65
CA LEU A 151 23.43 -6.43 -12.39
C LEU A 151 24.12 -6.70 -11.03
N ARG A 152 25.05 -5.82 -10.63
CA ARG A 152 25.74 -5.88 -9.34
C ARG A 152 24.78 -5.67 -8.16
N GLY A 153 23.83 -4.74 -8.30
CA GLY A 153 22.81 -4.49 -7.29
C GLY A 153 21.88 -5.69 -7.12
N LEU A 154 21.48 -6.31 -8.24
CA LEU A 154 20.67 -7.54 -8.21
C LEU A 154 21.41 -8.69 -7.51
N LEU A 155 22.68 -8.93 -7.86
CA LEU A 155 23.49 -9.99 -7.25
C LEU A 155 23.72 -9.75 -5.75
N ALA A 156 23.98 -8.50 -5.34
CA ALA A 156 24.11 -8.15 -3.93
C ALA A 156 22.79 -8.38 -3.17
N LEU A 157 21.64 -8.02 -3.76
CA LEU A 157 20.33 -8.22 -3.16
C LEU A 157 19.99 -9.72 -3.02
N VAL A 158 20.30 -10.52 -4.04
CA VAL A 158 20.12 -11.99 -4.00
C VAL A 158 21.03 -12.62 -2.94
N GLY A 159 22.29 -12.17 -2.82
CA GLY A 159 23.21 -12.63 -1.78
C GLY A 159 22.74 -12.28 -0.36
N LEU A 160 22.23 -11.07 -0.15
CA LEU A 160 21.63 -10.67 1.13
C LEU A 160 20.36 -11.48 1.43
N ALA A 161 19.51 -11.68 0.43
CA ALA A 161 18.29 -12.46 0.57
C ALA A 161 18.58 -13.93 0.91
N SER A 162 19.59 -14.54 0.28
CA SER A 162 19.99 -15.93 0.56
C SER A 162 20.64 -16.08 1.93
N LEU A 163 21.46 -15.11 2.37
CA LEU A 163 22.02 -15.09 3.72
C LEU A 163 20.92 -14.93 4.77
N ALA A 164 19.96 -14.04 4.55
CA ALA A 164 18.79 -13.87 5.40
C ALA A 164 17.92 -15.13 5.43
N ALA A 165 17.71 -15.79 4.29
CA ALA A 165 17.00 -17.06 4.19
C ALA A 165 17.73 -18.20 4.93
N ALA A 166 19.06 -18.25 4.86
CA ALA A 166 19.87 -19.22 5.59
C ALA A 166 19.84 -18.96 7.10
N ALA A 167 19.98 -17.69 7.52
CA ALA A 167 19.92 -17.29 8.91
C ALA A 167 18.54 -17.56 9.53
N THR A 168 17.45 -17.24 8.80
CA THR A 168 16.08 -17.57 9.23
C THR A 168 15.86 -19.07 9.30
N ARG A 169 16.36 -19.86 8.35
CA ARG A 169 16.25 -21.32 8.44
C ARG A 169 16.97 -21.90 9.67
N TYR A 170 18.16 -21.42 10.00
CA TYR A 170 18.96 -21.98 11.09
C TYR A 170 18.61 -21.43 12.49
N ALA A 171 18.30 -20.14 12.61
CA ALA A 171 18.05 -19.51 13.90
C ALA A 171 16.57 -19.54 14.33
N MET A 172 15.65 -19.76 13.38
CA MET A 172 14.24 -19.42 13.55
C MET A 172 13.26 -20.57 13.22
N ALA A 173 13.74 -21.75 12.82
CA ALA A 173 12.86 -22.89 12.61
C ALA A 173 12.15 -23.32 13.91
N GLY A 174 10.82 -23.37 13.88
CA GLY A 174 9.98 -23.88 14.98
C GLY A 174 9.76 -22.92 16.17
N ARG A 175 10.15 -21.65 16.06
CA ARG A 175 10.01 -20.66 17.13
C ARG A 175 8.79 -19.74 16.91
N PRO A 176 7.84 -19.65 17.87
CA PRO A 176 6.64 -18.81 17.71
C PRO A 176 6.96 -17.32 17.59
N GLU A 177 8.10 -16.87 18.11
CA GLU A 177 8.58 -15.48 18.02
C GLU A 177 8.76 -15.02 16.57
N VAL A 178 9.06 -15.95 15.68
CA VAL A 178 9.32 -15.69 14.26
C VAL A 178 8.02 -15.36 13.55
N LEU A 179 6.97 -16.10 13.87
CA LEU A 179 5.63 -15.81 13.39
C LEU A 179 5.14 -14.46 13.92
N GLY A 180 5.38 -14.19 15.21
CA GLY A 180 5.11 -12.88 15.82
C GLY A 180 5.86 -11.74 15.13
N ALA A 181 7.14 -11.94 14.79
CA ALA A 181 7.94 -10.95 14.06
C ALA A 181 7.38 -10.70 12.65
N ILE A 182 6.89 -11.73 11.94
CA ILE A 182 6.26 -11.57 10.62
C ILE A 182 4.93 -10.81 10.74
N TYR A 183 4.13 -11.09 11.77
CA TYR A 183 2.89 -10.36 12.04
C TYR A 183 3.15 -8.88 12.33
N LEU A 184 4.22 -8.57 13.06
CA LEU A 184 4.55 -7.19 13.42
C LEU A 184 5.25 -6.43 12.29
N LEU A 185 6.16 -7.06 11.55
CA LEU A 185 7.04 -6.37 10.60
C LEU A 185 6.59 -6.51 9.15
N GLY A 186 5.78 -7.52 8.81
CA GLY A 186 5.35 -7.81 7.43
C GLY A 186 4.81 -6.58 6.68
N PRO A 187 3.81 -5.86 7.22
CA PRO A 187 3.25 -4.66 6.58
C PRO A 187 4.26 -3.54 6.42
N TRP A 188 5.13 -3.32 7.41
CA TRP A 188 6.18 -2.31 7.32
C TRP A 188 7.21 -2.63 6.25
N PHE A 189 7.58 -3.90 6.10
CA PHE A 189 8.41 -4.33 4.98
C PHE A 189 7.72 -4.07 3.64
N LEU A 190 6.44 -4.40 3.50
CA LEU A 190 5.67 -4.12 2.28
C LEU A 190 5.61 -2.62 1.97
N VAL A 191 5.38 -1.78 2.98
CA VAL A 191 5.43 -0.32 2.84
C VAL A 191 6.83 0.12 2.38
N LEU A 192 7.89 -0.34 3.03
CA LEU A 192 9.27 0.01 2.65
C LEU A 192 9.57 -0.41 1.21
N PHE A 193 9.18 -1.62 0.80
CA PHE A 193 9.31 -2.11 -0.57
C PHE A 193 8.51 -1.27 -1.57
N ALA A 194 7.33 -0.79 -1.19
CA ALA A 194 6.54 0.11 -2.02
C ALA A 194 7.24 1.46 -2.27
N TYR A 195 8.04 1.93 -1.30
CA TYR A 195 8.75 3.22 -1.36
C TYR A 195 10.19 3.13 -1.87
N LEU A 196 10.84 1.97 -1.78
CA LEU A 196 12.23 1.78 -2.19
C LEU A 196 12.50 2.18 -3.67
N PRO A 197 11.64 1.85 -4.65
CA PRO A 197 11.89 2.24 -6.03
C PRO A 197 11.34 3.64 -6.33
N LEU A 198 12.08 4.66 -5.89
CA LEU A 198 11.88 6.07 -6.27
C LEU A 198 12.08 6.21 -7.79
N GLY A 199 11.01 6.07 -8.57
CA GLY A 199 11.04 6.12 -10.03
C GLY A 199 10.16 5.09 -10.75
N LEU A 200 9.68 4.04 -10.06
CA LEU A 200 8.69 3.13 -10.66
C LEU A 200 7.29 3.74 -10.61
N SER A 201 6.54 3.60 -11.71
CA SER A 201 5.12 3.95 -11.76
C SER A 201 4.32 3.18 -10.72
N TRP A 202 3.25 3.79 -10.22
CA TRP A 202 2.37 3.18 -9.23
C TRP A 202 1.90 1.77 -9.64
N GLN A 203 1.51 1.59 -10.91
CA GLN A 203 1.09 0.29 -11.43
C GLN A 203 2.17 -0.79 -11.28
N LYS A 204 3.44 -0.46 -11.57
CA LYS A 204 4.55 -1.41 -11.40
C LYS A 204 4.77 -1.76 -9.93
N ARG A 205 4.61 -0.79 -9.02
CA ARG A 205 4.70 -1.04 -7.58
C ARG A 205 3.61 -2.00 -7.12
N VAL A 206 2.37 -1.81 -7.56
CA VAL A 206 1.26 -2.73 -7.24
C VAL A 206 1.52 -4.14 -7.78
N ILE A 207 2.00 -4.25 -9.02
CA ILE A 207 2.35 -5.54 -9.64
C ILE A 207 3.43 -6.29 -8.84
N ILE A 208 4.35 -5.58 -8.17
CA ILE A 208 5.36 -6.19 -7.29
C ILE A 208 4.79 -6.50 -5.91
N LEU A 209 4.02 -5.57 -5.33
CA LEU A 209 3.51 -5.70 -3.95
C LEU A 209 2.54 -6.86 -3.77
N VAL A 210 1.63 -7.07 -4.73
CA VAL A 210 0.64 -8.16 -4.65
C VAL A 210 1.31 -9.53 -4.53
N PRO A 211 2.19 -9.97 -5.46
CA PRO A 211 2.84 -11.27 -5.34
C PRO A 211 3.75 -11.35 -4.11
N THR A 212 4.45 -10.27 -3.73
CA THR A 212 5.26 -10.26 -2.50
C THR A 212 4.38 -10.48 -1.26
N THR A 213 3.21 -9.85 -1.19
CA THR A 213 2.26 -10.03 -0.10
C THR A 213 1.77 -11.47 -0.03
N VAL A 214 1.40 -12.06 -1.17
CA VAL A 214 0.98 -13.48 -1.26
C VAL A 214 2.11 -14.42 -0.82
N LEU A 215 3.35 -14.17 -1.26
CA LEU A 215 4.51 -14.96 -0.85
C LEU A 215 4.76 -14.87 0.66
N LEU A 216 4.62 -13.69 1.27
CA LEU A 216 4.72 -13.54 2.72
C LEU A 216 3.60 -14.26 3.47
N MET A 217 2.38 -14.29 2.92
CA MET A 217 1.28 -15.09 3.49
C MET A 217 1.59 -16.59 3.44
N VAL A 218 2.06 -17.09 2.29
CA VAL A 218 2.48 -18.49 2.13
C VAL A 218 3.62 -18.84 3.09
N ALA A 219 4.62 -17.97 3.23
CA ALA A 219 5.71 -18.16 4.17
C ALA A 219 5.22 -18.20 5.63
N SER A 220 4.28 -17.32 6.00
CA SER A 220 3.67 -17.30 7.33
C SER A 220 2.94 -18.61 7.64
N VAL A 221 2.17 -19.13 6.68
CA VAL A 221 1.47 -20.43 6.78
C VAL A 221 2.46 -21.58 6.93
N ALA A 222 3.50 -21.62 6.10
CA ALA A 222 4.53 -22.65 6.17
C ALA A 222 5.26 -22.64 7.53
N ILE A 223 5.51 -21.44 8.09
CA ILE A 223 6.08 -21.30 9.43
C ILE A 223 5.10 -21.78 10.50
N GLY A 224 3.82 -21.41 10.41
CA GLY A 224 2.76 -21.89 11.31
C GLY A 224 2.67 -23.42 11.37
N TRP A 225 2.77 -24.09 10.22
CA TRP A 225 2.83 -25.57 10.15
C TRP A 225 4.11 -26.16 10.72
N SER A 226 5.20 -25.40 10.77
CA SER A 226 6.47 -25.87 11.34
C SER A 226 6.56 -25.71 12.86
N LEU A 227 5.62 -25.00 13.48
CA LEU A 227 5.56 -24.82 14.94
C LEU A 227 5.16 -26.11 15.66
N LYS A 228 5.53 -26.19 16.94
CA LYS A 228 5.13 -27.29 17.84
C LYS A 228 4.50 -26.69 19.10
N PRO A 229 3.17 -26.85 19.32
CA PRO A 229 2.20 -27.53 18.45
C PRO A 229 1.98 -26.80 17.11
N GLU A 230 1.53 -27.54 16.10
CA GLU A 230 1.25 -27.00 14.78
C GLU A 230 0.11 -25.98 14.86
N LEU A 231 0.29 -24.82 14.24
CA LEU A 231 -0.74 -23.80 14.19
C LEU A 231 -1.68 -24.07 13.01
N ALA A 232 -2.99 -24.10 13.27
CA ALA A 232 -3.99 -24.26 12.22
C ALA A 232 -3.85 -23.15 11.15
N PHE A 233 -4.13 -23.51 9.90
CA PHE A 233 -4.09 -22.59 8.76
C PHE A 233 -4.96 -21.34 9.01
N ASP A 234 -6.19 -21.54 9.46
CA ASP A 234 -7.15 -20.46 9.72
C ASP A 234 -6.66 -19.51 10.81
N LYS A 235 -6.03 -20.04 11.89
CA LYS A 235 -5.41 -19.22 12.93
C LYS A 235 -4.26 -18.38 12.39
N THR A 236 -3.47 -18.94 11.47
CA THR A 236 -2.36 -18.20 10.85
C THR A 236 -2.88 -17.04 10.01
N LEU A 237 -3.94 -17.28 9.21
CA LEU A 237 -4.59 -16.23 8.41
C LEU A 237 -5.26 -15.17 9.29
N LEU A 238 -5.89 -15.60 10.40
CA LEU A 238 -6.46 -14.69 11.38
C LEU A 238 -5.38 -13.78 11.97
N GLY A 239 -4.22 -14.33 12.33
CA GLY A 239 -3.08 -13.54 12.82
C GLY A 239 -2.58 -12.51 11.80
N ILE A 240 -2.50 -12.90 10.52
CA ILE A 240 -2.16 -11.98 9.42
C ILE A 240 -3.22 -10.88 9.33
N PHE A 241 -4.50 -11.21 9.29
CA PHE A 241 -5.58 -10.23 9.19
C PHE A 241 -5.58 -9.24 10.37
N VAL A 242 -5.56 -9.77 11.60
CA VAL A 242 -5.60 -8.99 12.84
C VAL A 242 -4.41 -8.05 12.96
N CYS A 243 -3.21 -8.49 12.59
CA CYS A 243 -2.03 -7.66 12.70
C CYS A 243 -1.84 -6.73 11.49
N TRP A 244 -2.02 -7.24 10.27
CA TRP A 244 -1.65 -6.50 9.07
C TRP A 244 -2.66 -5.44 8.65
N THR A 245 -3.96 -5.69 8.83
CA THR A 245 -4.98 -4.74 8.39
C THR A 245 -4.88 -3.40 9.15
N PRO A 246 -4.79 -3.37 10.50
CA PRO A 246 -4.63 -2.12 11.24
C PRO A 246 -3.31 -1.41 10.92
N GLN A 247 -2.21 -2.16 10.78
CA GLN A 247 -0.91 -1.59 10.43
C GLN A 247 -0.93 -0.94 9.03
N ALA A 248 -1.57 -1.57 8.04
CA ALA A 248 -1.70 -1.02 6.71
C ALA A 248 -2.54 0.27 6.69
N VAL A 249 -3.65 0.31 7.44
CA VAL A 249 -4.47 1.52 7.59
C VAL A 249 -3.66 2.63 8.28
N LEU A 250 -2.94 2.31 9.36
CA LEU A 250 -2.10 3.27 10.06
C LEU A 250 -1.00 3.84 9.15
N ALA A 251 -0.31 2.99 8.39
CA ALA A 251 0.71 3.42 7.45
C ALA A 251 0.13 4.35 6.37
N ALA A 252 -1.06 4.03 5.84
CA ALA A 252 -1.76 4.90 4.88
C ALA A 252 -2.13 6.25 5.49
N VAL A 253 -2.66 6.28 6.73
CA VAL A 253 -3.01 7.53 7.44
C VAL A 253 -1.77 8.38 7.68
N VAL A 254 -0.69 7.80 8.20
CA VAL A 254 0.57 8.50 8.48
C VAL A 254 1.15 9.11 7.20
N LEU A 255 1.12 8.36 6.10
CA LEU A 255 1.59 8.85 4.81
C LEU A 255 0.76 10.02 4.30
N VAL A 256 -0.58 9.90 4.31
CA VAL A 256 -1.47 10.96 3.86
C VAL A 256 -1.28 12.21 4.72
N ALA A 257 -1.21 12.05 6.05
CA ALA A 257 -0.94 13.16 6.97
C ALA A 257 0.41 13.82 6.69
N ALA A 258 1.48 13.04 6.45
CA ALA A 258 2.79 13.57 6.11
C ALA A 258 2.78 14.35 4.78
N MET A 259 2.05 13.87 3.77
CA MET A 259 1.88 14.57 2.50
C MET A 259 1.13 15.90 2.67
N LEU A 260 0.02 15.90 3.40
CA LEU A 260 -0.77 17.10 3.69
C LEU A 260 0.05 18.12 4.49
N HIS A 261 0.81 17.67 5.49
CA HIS A 261 1.66 18.55 6.31
C HIS A 261 2.78 19.20 5.49
N ARG A 262 3.39 18.43 4.56
CA ARG A 262 4.40 18.98 3.64
C ARG A 262 3.79 20.01 2.70
N HIS A 263 2.61 19.73 2.16
CA HIS A 263 1.91 20.65 1.27
C HIS A 263 1.54 21.96 1.97
N ALA A 264 0.97 21.89 3.17
CA ALA A 264 0.61 23.08 3.97
C ALA A 264 1.82 23.97 4.31
N ARG A 265 3.03 23.41 4.40
CA ARG A 265 4.27 24.19 4.60
C ARG A 265 4.82 24.80 3.31
N SER A 266 4.43 24.28 2.15
CA SER A 266 4.91 24.72 0.85
C SER A 266 4.07 25.84 0.24
N GLU A 267 2.88 26.13 0.77
CA GLU A 267 2.14 27.35 0.41
C GLU A 267 2.76 28.56 1.13
N PRO A 268 3.52 29.44 0.45
CA PRO A 268 3.93 30.70 1.04
C PRO A 268 2.66 31.51 1.35
N HIS A 269 2.56 32.03 2.57
CA HIS A 269 1.51 33.00 2.94
C HIS A 269 1.67 34.25 2.07
N THR A 270 0.93 34.28 0.96
CA THR A 270 0.66 35.48 0.15
C THR A 270 -0.47 36.27 0.75
#